data_AF-A0A4R4TYB7-F1
#
_entry.id   AF-A0A4R4TYB7-F1
#
_cell.length_a   1.000
_cell.length_b   1.000
_cell.length_c   1.000
_cell.angle_alpha   90.00
_cell.angle_beta   90.00
_cell.angle_gamma   90.00
#
_symmetry.space_group_name_H-M   'P 1'
#
loop_
_entity.id
_entity.type
_entity.pdbx_description
1 polymer ?
#
loop_
_entity_poly.entity_id
_entity_poly.type
_entity_poly.pdbx_seq_one_letter_code
_entity_poly.pdbx_strand_id
1 'polypeptide(L)'
;MSDRAAPPWTKPSPRTPAYGSATPSPSPADGTPSECGAVVGVGTTTALSAVERIREAGLLRAVGMSRGGLTMMLTVEAGLYGTVGATMGVLLAVPYAAMFVKAGSGDVPVDIPTGQLAAAVVILAVLTALAGLIPARRAARVSPTAALATDG
;
A
#
# COMPACT_ATOMS: atom_id res chain seq x y z
N MET A 1 78.36 -24.93 35.45
CA MET A 1 77.97 -25.65 34.21
C MET A 1 76.65 -26.35 34.52
N SER A 2 75.49 -25.69 34.51
CA SER A 2 74.72 -25.19 33.35
C SER A 2 74.55 -26.24 32.26
N ASP A 3 73.53 -27.08 32.40
CA ASP A 3 72.75 -27.52 31.25
C ASP A 3 71.26 -27.45 31.62
N ARG A 4 70.61 -26.38 31.17
CA ARG A 4 69.26 -25.99 31.59
C ARG A 4 68.30 -26.62 30.59
N ALA A 5 67.85 -27.84 30.88
CA ALA A 5 66.80 -28.52 30.12
C ALA A 5 65.55 -27.62 30.05
N ALA A 6 65.10 -27.33 28.82
CA ALA A 6 63.88 -26.55 28.59
C ALA A 6 62.67 -27.28 29.20
N PRO A 7 61.78 -26.57 29.93
CA PRO A 7 60.68 -27.19 30.65
C PRO A 7 59.66 -27.83 29.70
N PRO A 8 58.98 -28.93 30.09
CA PRO A 8 58.12 -29.77 29.25
C PRO A 8 56.79 -29.13 28.79
N TRP A 9 56.69 -27.80 28.85
CA TRP A 9 55.45 -27.05 28.63
C TRP A 9 55.54 -26.03 27.48
N THR A 10 56.47 -26.23 26.53
CA THR A 10 56.46 -25.52 25.25
C THR A 10 55.22 -25.94 24.47
N LYS A 11 54.14 -25.17 24.64
CA LYS A 11 52.89 -25.39 23.89
C LYS A 11 53.15 -25.20 22.39
N PRO A 12 52.65 -26.09 21.52
CA PRO A 12 52.75 -25.90 20.08
C PRO A 12 52.01 -24.63 19.67
N SER A 13 52.60 -23.86 18.75
CA SER A 13 51.97 -22.66 18.20
C SER A 13 50.66 -23.01 17.47
N PRO A 14 49.59 -22.22 17.64
CA PRO A 14 48.35 -22.44 16.92
C PRO A 14 48.58 -22.19 15.41
N ARG A 15 48.35 -23.22 14.59
CA ARG A 15 48.19 -23.06 13.14
C ARG A 15 46.94 -22.22 12.89
N THR A 16 47.11 -21.02 12.35
CA THR A 16 46.00 -20.22 11.84
C THR A 16 45.36 -20.95 10.64
N PRO A 17 44.06 -21.27 10.67
CA PRO A 17 43.37 -21.74 9.47
C PRO A 17 43.32 -20.58 8.47
N ALA A 18 43.80 -20.83 7.26
CA ALA A 18 43.65 -19.90 6.14
C ALA A 18 42.14 -19.69 5.89
N TYR A 19 41.62 -18.52 6.25
CA TYR A 19 40.26 -18.12 5.93
C TYR A 19 40.21 -17.83 4.43
N GLY A 20 39.83 -18.86 3.66
CA GLY A 20 39.61 -18.77 2.23
C GLY A 20 38.66 -17.63 1.90
N SER A 21 38.99 -16.95 0.81
CA SER A 21 38.32 -15.80 0.19
C SER A 21 36.91 -16.12 -0.33
N ALA A 22 36.01 -16.53 0.55
CA ALA A 22 34.58 -16.64 0.23
C ALA A 22 33.89 -15.31 0.56
N THR A 23 34.03 -14.33 -0.34
CA THR A 23 33.06 -13.23 -0.42
C THR A 23 31.71 -13.83 -0.81
N PRO A 24 30.64 -13.72 -0.01
CA PRO A 24 29.32 -14.21 -0.41
C PRO A 24 28.82 -13.35 -1.58
N SER A 25 28.42 -13.98 -2.69
CA SER A 25 27.65 -13.30 -3.74
C SER A 25 26.22 -13.07 -3.23
N PRO A 26 25.66 -11.84 -3.30
CA PRO A 26 24.28 -11.60 -2.90
C PRO A 26 23.32 -12.42 -3.77
N SER A 27 22.52 -13.27 -3.14
CA SER A 27 21.46 -14.04 -3.79
C SER A 27 20.21 -13.16 -3.87
N PRO A 28 19.47 -13.12 -4.99
CA PRO A 28 18.28 -12.27 -5.15
C PRO A 28 17.05 -12.69 -4.31
N ALA A 29 17.22 -13.50 -3.26
CA ALA A 29 16.16 -13.98 -2.38
C ALA A 29 16.11 -13.30 -0.99
N ASP A 30 17.01 -12.36 -0.73
CA ASP A 30 17.20 -11.75 0.58
C ASP A 30 16.30 -10.50 0.69
N GLY A 31 15.03 -10.68 1.06
CA GLY A 31 14.16 -9.56 1.43
C GLY A 31 14.81 -8.74 2.55
N THR A 32 15.30 -7.55 2.19
CA THR A 32 16.17 -6.76 3.09
C THR A 32 15.36 -6.12 4.22
N PRO A 33 15.89 -6.03 5.46
CA PRO A 33 15.17 -5.46 6.62
C PRO A 33 14.65 -4.02 6.43
N SER A 34 15.16 -3.29 5.44
CA SER A 34 14.75 -1.93 5.08
C SER A 34 13.35 -1.85 4.43
N GLU A 35 12.85 -2.93 3.83
CA GLU A 35 11.55 -2.92 3.14
C GLU A 35 10.37 -3.08 4.12
N CYS A 36 10.61 -3.66 5.30
CA CYS A 36 9.61 -3.86 6.34
C CYS A 36 9.12 -2.56 6.99
N GLY A 37 9.94 -1.50 6.98
CA GLY A 37 9.60 -0.21 7.61
C GLY A 37 8.44 0.51 6.93
N ALA A 38 8.29 0.35 5.62
CA ALA A 38 7.24 1.01 4.84
C ALA A 38 5.83 0.51 5.19
N VAL A 39 5.67 -0.80 5.45
CA VAL A 39 4.37 -1.43 5.74
C VAL A 39 3.84 -1.01 7.12
N VAL A 40 4.73 -0.87 8.10
CA VAL A 40 4.36 -0.49 9.47
C VAL A 40 3.93 0.98 9.55
N GLY A 41 4.56 1.87 8.78
CA GLY A 41 4.23 3.31 8.77
C GLY A 41 2.86 3.64 8.15
N VAL A 42 2.45 2.89 7.12
CA VAL A 42 1.11 3.08 6.52
C VAL A 42 0.02 2.65 7.51
N GLY A 43 0.23 1.53 8.22
CA GLY A 43 -0.76 0.95 9.12
C GLY A 43 -1.11 1.82 10.33
N THR A 44 -0.13 2.47 10.96
CA THR A 44 -0.34 3.28 12.17
C THR A 44 -1.17 4.54 11.89
N THR A 45 -1.06 5.12 10.70
CA THR A 45 -1.82 6.32 10.30
C THR A 45 -3.27 5.96 9.94
N THR A 46 -3.49 4.90 9.16
CA THR A 46 -4.84 4.43 8.82
C THR A 46 -5.66 3.99 10.02
N ALA A 47 -5.02 3.46 11.06
CA ALA A 47 -5.71 3.07 12.29
C ALA A 47 -6.32 4.28 13.02
N LEU A 48 -5.60 5.41 13.06
CA LEU A 48 -6.10 6.65 13.65
C LEU A 48 -7.29 7.22 12.85
N SER A 49 -7.16 7.30 11.52
CA SER A 49 -8.23 7.82 10.65
C SER A 49 -9.50 6.96 10.63
N ALA A 50 -9.39 5.65 10.88
CA ALA A 50 -10.55 4.78 10.98
C ALA A 50 -11.42 5.12 12.20
N VAL A 51 -10.80 5.50 13.33
CA VAL A 51 -11.50 5.88 14.56
C VAL A 51 -12.25 7.20 14.39
N GLU A 52 -11.63 8.18 13.71
CA GLU A 52 -12.24 9.48 13.39
C GLU A 52 -13.48 9.31 12.51
N ARG A 53 -13.39 8.52 11.42
CA ARG A 53 -14.53 8.22 10.54
C ARG A 53 -15.68 7.50 11.26
N ILE A 54 -15.41 6.69 12.28
CA ILE A 54 -16.46 6.06 13.11
C ILE A 54 -17.20 7.11 13.95
N ARG A 55 -16.50 8.10 14.52
CA ARG A 55 -17.11 9.21 15.28
C ARG A 55 -17.97 10.10 14.37
N GLU A 56 -17.47 10.46 13.20
CA GLU A 56 -18.23 11.23 12.21
C GLU A 56 -19.49 10.48 11.73
N ALA A 57 -19.37 9.17 11.46
CA ALA A 57 -20.51 8.33 11.12
C ALA A 57 -21.54 8.23 12.27
N GLY A 58 -21.07 8.24 13.52
CA GLY A 58 -21.90 8.31 14.73
C GLY A 58 -22.67 9.62 14.86
N LEU A 59 -22.05 10.76 14.52
CA LEU A 59 -22.70 12.08 14.50
C LEU A 59 -23.76 12.18 13.40
N LEU A 60 -23.46 11.71 12.18
CA LEU A 60 -24.44 11.66 11.08
C LEU A 60 -25.65 10.78 11.44
N ARG A 61 -25.43 9.72 12.23
CA ARG A 61 -26.50 8.89 12.79
C ARG A 61 -27.30 9.59 13.88
N ALA A 62 -26.68 10.39 14.73
CA ALA A 62 -27.37 11.17 15.76
C ALA A 62 -28.35 12.19 15.15
N VAL A 63 -28.06 12.67 13.93
CA VAL A 63 -28.93 13.57 13.14
C VAL A 63 -30.01 12.81 12.34
N GLY A 64 -30.08 11.48 12.44
CA GLY A 64 -31.16 10.66 11.86
C GLY A 64 -30.85 10.03 10.50
N MET A 65 -29.59 10.02 10.05
CA MET A 65 -29.22 9.37 8.79
C MET A 65 -29.41 7.84 8.85
N SER A 66 -30.22 7.30 7.94
CA SER A 66 -30.50 5.86 7.86
C SER A 66 -29.23 5.05 7.51
N ARG A 67 -29.21 3.76 7.88
CA ARG A 67 -28.08 2.86 7.55
C ARG A 67 -27.80 2.79 6.05
N GLY A 68 -28.87 2.83 5.24
CA GLY A 68 -28.81 2.88 3.79
C GLY A 68 -28.25 4.20 3.27
N GLY A 69 -28.66 5.34 3.85
CA GLY A 69 -28.16 6.66 3.48
C GLY A 69 -26.65 6.82 3.68
N LEU A 70 -26.14 6.37 4.83
CA LEU A 70 -24.70 6.39 5.10
C LEU A 70 -23.93 5.47 4.12
N THR A 71 -24.48 4.29 3.84
CA THR A 71 -23.84 3.35 2.90
C THR A 71 -23.79 3.94 1.49
N MET A 72 -24.89 4.56 1.04
CA MET A 72 -24.99 5.19 -0.28
C MET A 72 -24.02 6.36 -0.40
N MET A 73 -23.96 7.25 0.60
CA MET A 73 -23.04 8.39 0.62
C MET A 73 -21.59 7.96 0.47
N LEU A 74 -21.14 6.99 1.27
CA LEU A 74 -19.75 6.48 1.21
C LEU A 74 -19.45 5.74 -0.11
N THR A 75 -20.45 5.04 -0.67
CA THR A 75 -20.31 4.37 -1.97
C THR A 75 -20.15 5.39 -3.10
N VAL A 76 -20.92 6.48 -3.06
CA VAL A 76 -20.81 7.59 -4.01
C VAL A 76 -19.47 8.31 -3.84
N GLU A 77 -19.02 8.56 -2.62
CA GLU A 77 -17.69 9.14 -2.33
C GLU A 77 -16.57 8.31 -2.96
N ALA A 78 -16.60 6.97 -2.78
CA ALA A 78 -15.64 6.06 -3.41
C ALA A 78 -15.72 6.05 -4.94
N GLY A 79 -16.93 6.15 -5.50
CA GLY A 79 -17.15 6.33 -6.94
C GLY A 79 -16.48 7.61 -7.44
N LEU A 80 -16.70 8.74 -6.76
CA LEU A 80 -16.11 10.04 -7.10
C LEU A 80 -14.58 9.97 -7.15
N TYR A 81 -13.93 9.36 -6.15
CA TYR A 81 -12.48 9.15 -6.17
C TYR A 81 -12.01 8.33 -7.38
N GLY A 82 -12.73 7.28 -7.77
CA GLY A 82 -12.43 6.51 -8.98
C GLY A 82 -12.57 7.33 -10.25
N THR A 83 -13.64 8.11 -10.37
CA THR A 83 -13.84 9.02 -11.52
C THR A 83 -12.70 10.02 -11.64
N VAL A 84 -12.32 10.67 -10.54
CA VAL A 84 -11.21 11.65 -10.51
C VAL A 84 -9.89 10.97 -10.88
N GLY A 85 -9.58 9.83 -10.26
CA GLY A 85 -8.37 9.08 -10.54
C GLY A 85 -8.29 8.57 -11.98
N ALA A 86 -9.39 8.05 -12.52
CA ALA A 86 -9.48 7.60 -13.90
C ALA A 86 -9.31 8.76 -14.88
N THR A 87 -9.95 9.91 -14.62
CA THR A 87 -9.83 11.10 -15.46
C THR A 87 -8.41 11.64 -15.46
N MET A 88 -7.78 11.76 -14.29
CA MET A 88 -6.36 12.13 -14.17
C MET A 88 -5.45 11.12 -14.89
N GLY A 89 -5.71 9.82 -14.73
CA GLY A 89 -4.97 8.75 -15.39
C GLY A 89 -5.04 8.88 -16.91
N VAL A 90 -6.23 9.08 -17.48
CA VAL A 90 -6.40 9.30 -18.92
C VAL A 90 -5.71 10.58 -19.38
N LEU A 91 -5.86 11.68 -18.62
CA LEU A 91 -5.25 12.97 -18.94
C LEU A 91 -3.72 12.89 -19.02
N LEU A 92 -3.09 12.06 -18.19
CA LEU A 92 -1.65 11.84 -18.20
C LEU A 92 -1.22 10.76 -19.21
N ALA A 93 -1.99 9.68 -19.34
CA ALA A 93 -1.65 8.55 -20.19
C ALA A 93 -1.70 8.89 -21.69
N VAL A 94 -2.71 9.65 -22.13
CA VAL A 94 -2.88 10.01 -23.55
C VAL A 94 -1.69 10.81 -24.11
N PRO A 95 -1.25 11.94 -23.52
CA PRO A 95 -0.11 12.69 -24.04
C PRO A 95 1.19 11.87 -23.92
N TYR A 96 1.35 11.08 -22.87
CA TYR A 96 2.53 10.23 -22.70
C TYR A 96 2.62 9.16 -23.80
N ALA A 97 1.51 8.49 -24.09
CA ALA A 97 1.41 7.53 -25.18
C ALA A 97 1.68 8.19 -26.54
N ALA A 98 1.14 9.39 -26.78
CA ALA A 98 1.37 10.13 -28.01
C ALA A 98 2.86 10.52 -28.20
N MET A 99 3.52 10.97 -27.13
CA MET A 99 4.96 11.27 -27.15
C MET A 99 5.79 10.01 -27.45
N PHE A 100 5.44 8.88 -26.85
CA PHE A 100 6.13 7.61 -27.05
C PHE A 100 6.00 7.11 -28.50
N VAL A 101 4.79 7.15 -29.07
CA VAL A 101 4.56 6.76 -30.47
C VAL A 101 5.32 7.67 -31.43
N LYS A 102 5.29 8.99 -31.19
CA LYS A 102 6.03 9.96 -32.01
C LYS A 102 7.54 9.73 -31.99
N ALA A 103 8.09 9.33 -30.84
CA ALA A 103 9.51 9.05 -30.69
C ALA A 103 9.95 7.72 -31.35
N GLY A 104 9.09 6.70 -31.36
CA GLY A 104 9.44 5.35 -31.84
C GLY A 104 9.01 5.03 -33.28
N SER A 105 7.92 5.64 -33.77
CA SER A 105 7.25 5.20 -35.00
C SER A 105 7.18 6.28 -36.09
N GLY A 106 7.55 7.53 -35.78
CA GLY A 106 7.36 8.68 -36.69
C GLY A 106 5.91 9.21 -36.69
N ASP A 107 5.54 9.94 -37.75
CA ASP A 107 4.20 10.57 -37.92
C ASP A 107 3.12 9.55 -38.34
N VAL A 108 2.95 8.48 -37.56
CA VAL A 108 1.82 7.57 -37.72
C VAL A 108 0.57 8.27 -37.17
N PRO A 109 -0.57 8.27 -37.91
CA PRO A 109 -1.81 8.86 -37.40
C PRO A 109 -2.25 8.14 -36.12
N VAL A 110 -2.23 8.85 -34.99
CA VAL A 110 -2.69 8.37 -33.69
C VAL A 110 -4.20 8.58 -33.63
N ASP A 111 -4.96 7.50 -33.76
CA ASP A 111 -6.39 7.52 -33.49
C ASP A 111 -6.63 7.35 -31.98
N ILE A 112 -7.32 8.31 -31.36
CA ILE A 112 -7.62 8.28 -29.92
C ILE A 112 -9.05 7.75 -29.77
N PRO A 113 -9.24 6.51 -29.28
CA PRO A 113 -10.55 5.91 -29.14
C PRO A 113 -11.28 6.50 -27.93
N THR A 114 -11.87 7.68 -28.10
CA THR A 114 -12.57 8.42 -27.03
C THR A 114 -13.70 7.59 -26.40
N GLY A 115 -14.37 6.74 -27.18
CA GLY A 115 -15.38 5.81 -26.68
C GLY A 115 -14.81 4.77 -25.70
N GLN A 116 -13.63 4.21 -25.98
CA GLN A 116 -12.98 3.25 -25.07
C GLN A 116 -12.45 3.94 -23.81
N LEU A 117 -11.91 5.17 -23.95
CA LEU A 117 -11.47 5.96 -22.80
C LEU A 117 -12.66 6.33 -21.89
N ALA A 118 -13.77 6.75 -22.46
CA ALA A 118 -14.99 7.04 -21.71
C ALA A 118 -15.52 5.78 -21.00
N ALA A 119 -15.55 4.64 -21.69
CA ALA A 119 -15.94 3.37 -21.10
C ALA A 119 -15.00 2.96 -19.95
N ALA A 120 -13.69 3.15 -20.10
CA ALA A 120 -12.72 2.87 -19.05
C ALA A 120 -12.95 3.73 -17.79
N VAL A 121 -13.23 5.03 -17.95
CA VAL A 121 -13.56 5.92 -16.83
C VAL A 121 -14.83 5.47 -16.11
N VAL A 122 -15.88 5.13 -16.86
CA VAL A 122 -17.13 4.64 -16.28
C VAL A 122 -16.91 3.32 -15.53
N ILE A 123 -16.18 2.38 -16.13
CA ILE A 123 -15.85 1.09 -15.50
C ILE A 123 -15.08 1.32 -14.20
N LEU A 124 -14.05 2.17 -14.21
CA LEU A 124 -13.27 2.46 -13.02
C LEU A 124 -14.11 3.11 -11.92
N ALA A 125 -14.96 4.09 -12.26
CA ALA A 125 -15.86 4.71 -11.29
C ALA A 125 -16.84 3.71 -10.67
N VAL A 126 -17.38 2.77 -11.47
CA VAL A 126 -18.25 1.70 -10.96
C VAL A 126 -17.46 0.74 -10.07
N LEU A 127 -16.26 0.33 -10.48
CA LEU A 127 -15.42 -0.58 -9.70
C LEU A 127 -15.02 0.02 -8.36
N THR A 128 -14.65 1.30 -8.31
CA THR A 128 -14.31 1.95 -7.04
C THR A 128 -15.52 2.15 -6.14
N ALA A 129 -16.68 2.50 -6.71
CA ALA A 129 -17.93 2.56 -5.97
C ALA A 129 -18.26 1.20 -5.33
N LEU A 130 -18.17 0.11 -6.12
CA LEU A 130 -18.39 -1.24 -5.63
C LEU A 130 -17.36 -1.66 -4.56
N ALA A 131 -16.10 -1.27 -4.72
CA ALA A 131 -15.07 -1.50 -3.71
C ALA A 131 -15.38 -0.78 -2.38
N GLY A 132 -15.92 0.44 -2.43
CA GLY A 132 -16.35 1.22 -1.27
C GLY A 132 -17.54 0.62 -0.52
N LEU A 133 -18.32 -0.26 -1.16
CA LEU A 133 -19.54 -0.82 -0.59
C LEU A 133 -19.28 -1.71 0.63
N ILE A 134 -18.17 -2.46 0.65
CA ILE A 134 -17.80 -3.33 1.77
C ILE A 134 -17.45 -2.51 3.03
N PRO A 135 -16.50 -1.55 3.00
CA PRO A 135 -16.21 -0.72 4.16
C PRO A 135 -17.40 0.16 4.54
N ALA A 136 -18.18 0.68 3.58
CA ALA A 136 -19.39 1.45 3.86
C ALA A 136 -20.44 0.64 4.64
N ARG A 137 -20.68 -0.62 4.24
CA ARG A 137 -21.55 -1.54 4.98
C ARG A 137 -21.00 -1.87 6.37
N ARG A 138 -19.68 -2.04 6.52
CA ARG A 138 -19.04 -2.27 7.83
C ARG A 138 -19.24 -1.08 8.74
N ALA A 139 -18.96 0.14 8.27
CA ALA A 139 -19.18 1.39 9.03
C ALA A 139 -20.66 1.55 9.41
N ALA A 140 -21.59 1.26 8.50
CA ALA A 140 -23.01 1.32 8.78
C ALA A 140 -23.48 0.24 9.79
N ARG A 141 -22.78 -0.88 9.96
CA ARG A 141 -23.15 -1.90 10.95
C ARG A 141 -22.65 -1.58 12.36
N VAL A 142 -21.63 -0.74 12.50
CA VAL A 142 -21.23 -0.19 13.80
C VAL A 142 -22.34 0.74 14.27
N SER A 143 -23.23 0.24 15.12
CA SER A 143 -24.38 1.00 15.63
C SER A 143 -24.02 1.73 16.93
N PRO A 144 -24.46 3.00 17.10
CA PRO A 144 -24.20 3.81 18.29
C PRO A 144 -24.80 3.25 19.58
N THR A 145 -25.60 2.19 19.52
CA THR A 145 -26.16 1.51 20.69
C THR A 145 -25.10 0.85 21.59
N ALA A 146 -23.88 0.61 21.08
CA ALA A 146 -22.76 0.18 21.93
C ALA A 146 -22.16 1.33 22.76
N ALA A 147 -22.32 2.59 22.33
CA ALA A 147 -21.78 3.75 23.03
C ALA A 147 -22.69 4.23 24.18
N LEU A 148 -23.98 3.90 24.14
CA LEU A 148 -24.94 4.22 25.22
C LEU A 148 -25.10 3.11 26.26
N ALA A 149 -24.55 1.90 26.01
CA ALA A 149 -24.62 0.77 26.95
C ALA A 149 -23.44 0.71 27.93
N THR A 150 -22.40 1.54 27.73
CA THR A 150 -21.23 1.63 28.62
C THR A 150 -21.34 2.71 29.70
N ASP A 151 -22.40 3.51 29.70
CA ASP A 151 -22.68 4.57 30.68
C ASP A 151 -23.95 4.27 31.51
N GLY A 152 -24.22 2.99 31.80
CA GLY A 152 -25.34 2.53 32.64
C GLY A 152 -24.89 1.72 33.83
#